data_AF-A0A4P5XTT7-F1
#
_entry.id   AF-A0A4P5XTT7-F1
#
_cell.length_a   1.000
_cell.length_b   1.000
_cell.length_c   1.000
_cell.angle_alpha   90.00
_cell.angle_beta   90.00
_cell.angle_gamma   90.00
#
_symmetry.space_group_name_H-M   'P 1'
#
loop_
_entity.id
_entity.type
_entity.pdbx_description
1 polymer ?
#
loop_
_entity_poly.entity_id
_entity_poly.type
_entity_poly.pdbx_seq_one_letter_code
_entity_poly.pdbx_strand_id
1 'polypeptide(L)' 'MRRGVTPLVRAMLIVLACDPDERCNLVNDPRCAGVAAQLRAELDRLMTEVGITHDKMPLDDGVKQQLPDQKIR' A
#
# COMPACT_ATOMS: atom_id res chain seq x y z
N MET A 1 3.64 -26.69 5.34
CA MET A 1 2.85 -25.47 5.66
C MET A 1 3.11 -24.43 4.59
N ARG A 2 2.15 -24.20 3.68
CA ARG A 2 2.26 -23.17 2.64
C ARG A 2 1.96 -21.83 3.30
N ARG A 3 2.96 -20.93 3.43
CA ARG A 3 2.69 -19.53 3.78
C ARG A 3 1.86 -18.98 2.62
N GLY A 4 0.58 -18.71 2.88
CA GLY A 4 -0.29 -18.05 1.92
C GLY A 4 0.38 -16.75 1.49
N VAL A 5 0.52 -16.58 0.18
CA VAL A 5 0.89 -15.29 -0.40
C VAL A 5 -0.15 -14.30 0.10
N THR A 6 0.25 -13.37 0.97
CA THR A 6 -0.62 -12.27 1.39
C THR A 6 -1.10 -11.61 0.10
N PRO A 7 -2.42 -11.52 -0.15
CA PRO A 7 -2.90 -10.85 -1.35
C PRO A 7 -2.34 -9.43 -1.31
N LEU A 8 -1.76 -9.00 -2.43
CA LEU A 8 -1.17 -7.68 -2.59
C LEU A 8 -2.21 -6.64 -2.15
N VAL A 9 -2.01 -6.05 -0.98
CA VAL A 9 -2.98 -5.12 -0.40
C VAL A 9 -2.87 -3.83 -1.19
N ARG A 10 -3.83 -3.58 -2.10
CA ARG A 10 -3.85 -2.39 -2.98
C ARG A 10 -4.11 -1.08 -2.22
N ALA A 11 -4.59 -1.17 -0.98
CA ALA A 11 -4.86 -0.03 -0.12
C ALA A 11 -5.00 -0.48 1.34
N MET A 12 -4.59 0.36 2.28
CA MET A 12 -4.74 0.15 3.72
C MET A 12 -5.48 1.32 4.34
N LEU A 13 -6.33 1.03 5.33
CA LEU A 13 -6.96 2.04 6.18
C LEU A 13 -6.67 1.70 7.63
N ILE A 14 -5.98 2.60 8.33
CA ILE A 14 -5.55 2.42 9.72
C ILE A 14 -6.06 3.60 10.56
N VAL A 15 -6.49 3.33 11.79
CA VAL A 15 -6.84 4.36 12.77
C VAL A 15 -5.70 4.47 13.78
N LEU A 16 -4.72 5.34 13.50
CA LEU A 16 -3.48 5.45 14.29
C LEU A 16 -3.71 5.73 15.78
N ALA A 17 -4.77 6.47 16.12
CA ALA A 17 -5.11 6.77 17.52
C ALA A 17 -5.44 5.49 18.33
N CYS A 18 -5.94 4.44 17.68
CA CYS A 18 -6.33 3.19 18.31
C CYS A 18 -5.39 2.02 17.96
N ASP A 19 -4.67 2.12 16.84
CA ASP A 19 -3.75 1.13 16.31
C ASP A 19 -2.45 1.81 15.82
N PRO A 20 -1.62 2.30 16.75
CA PRO A 20 -0.37 2.98 16.42
C PRO A 20 0.67 2.04 15.79
N ASP A 21 0.52 0.73 15.97
CA ASP A 21 1.38 -0.31 15.40
C ASP A 21 0.88 -0.81 14.03
N GLU A 22 -0.21 -0.24 13.49
CA GLU A 22 -0.78 -0.56 12.17
C GLU A 22 -1.11 -2.05 11.95
N ARG A 23 -1.52 -2.75 13.02
CA ARG A 23 -1.77 -4.19 12.99
C ARG A 23 -3.09 -4.57 12.32
N CYS A 24 -4.02 -3.62 12.19
CA CYS A 24 -5.39 -3.86 11.79
C CYS A 24 -5.78 -3.03 10.57
N ASN A 25 -5.73 -3.64 9.38
CA ASN A 25 -6.23 -3.01 8.16
C ASN A 25 -7.78 -3.04 8.09
N LEU A 26 -8.39 -1.86 8.07
CA LEU A 26 -9.85 -1.64 8.02
C LEU A 26 -10.37 -1.30 6.62
N VAL A 27 -9.58 -1.46 5.56
CA VAL A 27 -9.97 -1.04 4.19
C VAL A 27 -11.27 -1.68 3.69
N ASN A 28 -11.59 -2.89 4.17
CA ASN A 28 -12.81 -3.62 3.80
C ASN A 28 -13.91 -3.55 4.88
N ASP A 29 -13.70 -2.79 5.95
CA ASP A 29 -14.71 -2.62 6.99
C ASP A 29 -15.84 -1.71 6.48
N PRO A 30 -17.10 -2.20 6.39
CA PRO A 30 -18.20 -1.40 5.85
C PRO A 30 -18.49 -0.14 6.68
N ARG A 31 -18.14 -0.13 7.97
CA ARG A 31 -18.30 1.04 8.85
C ARG A 31 -17.37 2.18 8.43
N CYS A 32 -16.27 1.84 7.78
CA CYS A 32 -15.25 2.78 7.33
C CYS A 32 -15.40 3.18 5.85
N ALA A 33 -16.41 2.67 5.14
CA ALA A 33 -16.57 2.89 3.70
C ALA A 33 -16.65 4.38 3.31
N GLY A 34 -17.31 5.22 4.12
CA GLY A 34 -17.38 6.66 3.89
C GLY A 34 -16.01 7.34 3.99
N VAL A 35 -15.23 7.01 5.01
CA VAL A 35 -13.88 7.55 5.22
C VAL A 35 -12.94 7.08 4.10
N ALA A 36 -13.03 5.80 3.72
CA ALA A 36 -12.24 5.26 2.60
C ALA A 36 -12.54 5.97 1.27
N ALA A 37 -13.81 6.28 1.00
CA ALA A 37 -14.20 7.04 -0.20
C ALA A 37 -13.67 8.48 -0.18
N GLN A 38 -13.74 9.16 0.98
CA GLN A 38 -13.19 10.51 1.14
C GLN A 38 -11.67 10.54 0.91
N LEU A 39 -10.94 9.63 1.53
CA LEU A 39 -9.48 9.53 1.38
C LEU A 39 -9.08 9.18 -0.06
N ARG A 40 -9.84 8.31 -0.73
CA ARG A 40 -9.61 8.00 -2.15
C ARG A 40 -9.79 9.24 -3.02
N ALA A 41 -10.86 10.00 -2.82
CA ALA A 41 -11.13 11.21 -3.58
C ALA A 41 -10.04 12.28 -3.38
N GLU A 42 -9.54 12.44 -2.14
CA GLU A 42 -8.46 13.38 -1.86
C GLU A 42 -7.14 12.93 -2.49
N LEU A 43 -6.85 11.63 -2.47
CA LEU A 43 -5.70 11.08 -3.18
C LEU A 43 -5.79 11.35 -4.69
N ASP A 44 -6.95 11.10 -5.32
CA ASP A 44 -7.15 11.34 -6.75
C ASP A 44 -6.99 12.85 -7.09
N ARG A 45 -7.47 13.74 -6.21
CA ARG A 45 -7.28 15.20 -6.35
C ARG A 45 -5.80 15.57 -6.33
N LEU A 46 -5.06 15.09 -5.34
CA LEU A 46 -3.62 15.36 -5.19
C LEU A 46 -2.80 14.80 -6.35
N MET A 47 -3.09 13.57 -6.77
CA MET A 47 -2.44 12.95 -7.94
C MET A 47 -2.65 13.80 -9.20
N THR A 48 -3.87 14.28 -9.43
CA THR A 48 -4.19 15.19 -10.54
C THR A 48 -3.39 16.49 -10.44
N GLU A 49 -3.29 17.07 -9.23
CA GLU A 49 -2.56 18.32 -8.98
C GLU A 49 -1.08 18.23 -9.39
N VAL A 50 -0.43 17.08 -9.18
CA VAL A 50 0.98 16.86 -9.55
C VAL A 50 1.16 16.15 -10.90
N GLY A 51 0.08 15.95 -11.66
CA GLY A 51 0.13 15.33 -12.99
C GLY A 51 0.37 13.82 -12.99
N ILE A 52 0.14 13.12 -11.87
CA ILE A 52 0.20 11.66 -11.79
C ILE A 52 -1.11 11.09 -12.30
N THR A 53 -1.09 10.47 -13.48
CA THR A 53 -2.25 9.81 -14.08
C THR A 53 -2.23 8.29 -13.92
N HIS A 54 -1.10 7.72 -13.46
CA HIS A 54 -0.90 6.29 -13.36
C HIS A 54 0.04 5.93 -12.21
N ASP A 55 -0.55 5.55 -11.07
CA ASP A 55 0.18 5.07 -9.89
C ASP A 55 0.03 3.55 -9.78
N LYS A 56 0.94 2.84 -10.46
CA LYS A 56 1.07 1.39 -10.31
C LYS A 56 2.26 1.09 -9.42
N MET A 57 1.97 0.57 -8.23
CA MET A 57 2.99 -0.03 -7.38
C MET A 57 3.68 -1.16 -8.17
N PRO A 58 5.00 -1.08 -8.42
CA PRO A 58 5.73 -2.14 -9.12
C PRO A 58 5.69 -3.42 -8.28
N LEU A 59 5.78 -4.57 -8.95
CA LEU A 59 5.99 -5.83 -8.25
C LEU A 59 7.40 -5.81 -7.63
N ASP A 60 7.49 -6.10 -6.34
CA ASP A 60 8.79 -6.31 -5.69
C ASP A 60 9.25 -7.76 -5.96
N ASP A 61 10.37 -7.90 -6.68
CA ASP A 61 11.02 -9.20 -6.91
C ASP A 61 11.76 -9.70 -5.64
N GLY A 62 11.79 -8.90 -4.59
CA GLY A 62 12.49 -9.16 -3.35
C GLY A 62 14.00 -9.04 -3.47
N VAL A 63 14.69 -9.28 -2.35
CA VAL A 63 16.15 -9.33 -2.31
C VAL A 63 16.63 -10.63 -2.97
N LYS A 64 17.34 -10.49 -4.09
CA LYS A 64 17.97 -11.63 -4.77
C LYS A 64 19.12 -12.18 -3.92
N GLN A 65 19.27 -13.50 -3.88
CA GLN A 65 20.34 -14.17 -3.11
C GLN A 65 21.75 -13.92 -3.67
N GLN A 66 21.84 -13.48 -4.92
CA GLN A 66 23.12 -13.16 -5.53
C GLN A 66 23.56 -11.77 -5.08
N LEU A 67 24.83 -11.67 -4.65
CA LEU A 67 25.46 -10.38 -4.40
C LEU A 67 25.39 -9.52 -5.67
N PRO A 68 25.14 -8.21 -5.52
CA PRO A 68 25.20 -7.30 -6.66
C PRO A 68 26.59 -7.35 -7.30
N ASP A 69 26.60 -7.03 -8.60
CA ASP A 69 27.79 -6.97 -9.43
C ASP A 69 28.88 -6.16 -8.71
N GLN A 70 30.14 -6.60 -8.80
CA GLN A 70 31.26 -5.94 -8.10
C GLN A 70 31.39 -4.45 -8.48
N LYS A 71 30.89 -4.04 -9.64
CA LYS A 71 30.94 -2.65 -10.13
C LYS A 71 29.98 -1.68 -9.43
N ILE A 72 29.02 -2.19 -8.66
CA ILE A 72 28.01 -1.41 -7.92
C ILE A 72 28.03 -1.73 -6.42
N ARG A 73 29.13 -2.31 -5.93
CA ARG A 73 29.42 -2.44 -4.49
C ARG A 73 30.11 -1.20 -3.96
#